data_AF-Q5BFZ3-F1
#
_entry.id   AF-Q5BFZ3-F1
#
_cell.length_a   1.000
_cell.length_b   1.000
_cell.length_c   1.000
_cell.angle_alpha   90.00
_cell.angle_beta   90.00
_cell.angle_gamma   90.00
#
_symmetry.space_group_name_H-M   'P 1'
#
loop_
_entity.id
_entity.type
_entity.pdbx_description
1 polymer ?
#
loop_
_entity_poly.entity_id
_entity_poly.type
_entity_poly.pdbx_seq_one_letter_code
_entity_poly.pdbx_strand_id
1 'polypeptide(L)'
;MTSQEVAWTLVRTLIRRHGIPQTMVSDRGSQFDKLIPIAELAINTRTSSATGVSPFYLTHGYDLSLFGLTEDLPEQSADQSPIQIRENIACMIKEAMDWAKASLAYSQQEAEHQANKK
;
A
#
# COMPACT_ATOMS: atom_id res chain seq x y z
N MET A 1 -4.30 -3.13 -35.41
CA MET A 1 -4.18 -2.47 -34.10
C MET A 1 -4.96 -3.26 -33.07
N THR A 2 -4.25 -4.05 -32.26
CA THR A 2 -4.82 -4.85 -31.18
C THR A 2 -5.08 -4.00 -29.94
N SER A 3 -5.95 -4.46 -29.04
CA SER A 3 -6.27 -3.74 -27.81
C SER A 3 -5.05 -3.53 -26.90
N GLN A 4 -4.07 -4.45 -26.93
CA GLN A 4 -2.80 -4.31 -26.22
C GLN A 4 -1.92 -3.19 -26.81
N GLU A 5 -1.86 -3.05 -28.13
CA GLU A 5 -1.08 -2.00 -28.79
C GLU A 5 -1.65 -0.60 -28.48
N VAL A 6 -2.98 -0.48 -28.44
CA VAL A 6 -3.67 0.76 -28.07
C VAL A 6 -3.42 1.11 -26.60
N ALA A 7 -3.53 0.14 -25.70
CA ALA A 7 -3.22 0.32 -24.28
C ALA A 7 -1.76 0.77 -24.08
N TRP A 8 -0.80 0.11 -24.75
CA TRP A 8 0.61 0.51 -24.69
C TRP A 8 0.86 1.91 -25.25
N THR A 9 0.16 2.29 -26.32
CA THR A 9 0.27 3.63 -26.93
C THR A 9 -0.27 4.71 -25.99
N LEU A 10 -1.39 4.45 -25.31
CA LEU A 10 -1.96 5.34 -24.29
C LEU A 10 -0.95 5.59 -23.15
N VAL A 11 -0.38 4.53 -22.58
CA VAL A 11 0.60 4.64 -21.49
C VAL A 11 1.83 5.43 -21.93
N ARG A 12 2.41 5.08 -23.07
CA ARG A 12 3.69 5.65 -23.52
C ARG A 12 3.58 7.11 -23.98
N THR A 13 2.44 7.48 -24.56
CA THR A 13 2.33 8.74 -25.32
C THR A 13 1.47 9.77 -24.60
N LEU A 14 0.32 9.34 -24.07
CA LEU A 14 -0.65 10.25 -23.46
C LEU A 14 -0.36 10.43 -21.97
N ILE A 15 -0.29 9.34 -21.21
CA ILE A 15 -0.08 9.40 -19.76
C ILE A 15 1.28 10.03 -19.43
N ARG A 16 2.33 9.62 -20.16
CA ARG A 16 3.69 10.17 -19.96
C ARG A 16 3.80 11.67 -20.24
N ARG A 17 3.00 12.22 -21.16
CA ARG A 17 3.12 13.61 -21.62
C ARG A 17 2.11 14.56 -20.96
N HIS A 18 0.94 14.06 -20.60
CA HIS A 18 -0.19 14.87 -20.13
C HIS A 18 -0.73 14.47 -18.76
N GLY A 19 -0.23 13.39 -18.16
CA GLY A 19 -0.78 12.84 -16.92
C GLY A 19 -2.00 11.94 -17.15
N ILE A 20 -2.59 11.45 -16.07
CA ILE A 20 -3.68 10.46 -16.12
C ILE A 20 -5.01 11.20 -16.41
N PRO A 21 -5.74 10.82 -17.46
CA PRO A 21 -7.05 11.41 -17.76
C PRO A 21 -8.07 11.06 -16.67
N GLN A 22 -8.86 12.04 -16.23
CA GLN A 22 -9.87 11.84 -15.19
C GLN A 22 -11.06 11.00 -15.63
N THR A 23 -11.27 10.87 -16.94
CA THR A 23 -12.35 10.05 -17.52
C THR A 23 -11.81 9.35 -18.76
N MET A 24 -12.11 8.07 -18.91
CA MET A 24 -11.80 7.32 -20.12
C MET A 24 -13.08 6.64 -20.61
N VAL A 25 -13.38 6.83 -21.89
CA VAL A 25 -14.50 6.19 -22.58
C VAL A 25 -13.91 5.36 -23.69
N SER A 26 -14.20 4.05 -23.68
CA SER A 26 -13.71 3.11 -24.69
C SER A 26 -14.86 2.51 -25.49
N ASP A 27 -14.73 2.55 -26.81
CA ASP A 27 -15.62 1.84 -27.74
C ASP A 27 -15.30 0.34 -27.83
N ARG A 28 -14.18 -0.10 -27.23
CA ARG A 28 -13.66 -1.48 -27.27
C ARG A 28 -14.28 -2.41 -26.23
N GLY A 29 -15.28 -1.95 -25.48
CA GLY A 29 -16.04 -2.74 -24.50
C GLY A 29 -15.43 -2.78 -23.10
N SER A 30 -16.22 -3.26 -22.13
CA SER A 30 -15.97 -3.17 -20.68
C SER A 30 -14.71 -3.88 -20.17
N GLN A 31 -14.06 -4.70 -21.00
CA GLN A 31 -12.76 -5.30 -20.67
C GLN A 31 -11.65 -4.24 -20.61
N PHE A 32 -11.68 -3.22 -21.46
CA PHE A 32 -10.69 -2.15 -21.44
C PHE A 32 -10.86 -1.29 -20.18
N ASP A 33 -12.11 -0.96 -19.84
CA ASP A 33 -12.44 -0.13 -18.67
C ASP A 33 -11.98 -0.78 -17.35
N LYS A 34 -12.08 -2.12 -17.25
CA LYS A 34 -11.60 -2.87 -16.07
C LYS A 34 -10.08 -2.82 -15.88
N LEU A 35 -9.32 -2.64 -16.95
CA LEU A 35 -7.86 -2.61 -16.89
C LEU A 35 -7.32 -1.22 -16.56
N ILE A 36 -8.13 -0.16 -16.68
CA ILE A 36 -7.69 1.21 -16.43
C ILE A 36 -7.28 1.45 -14.99
N PRO A 37 -8.07 1.07 -13.96
CA PRO A 37 -7.66 1.25 -12.57
C PRO A 37 -6.35 0.49 -12.25
N ILE A 38 -6.15 -0.67 -12.88
CA ILE A 38 -4.94 -1.47 -12.71
C ILE A 38 -3.74 -0.80 -13.37
N ALA A 39 -3.90 -0.26 -14.57
CA ALA A 39 -2.86 0.47 -15.28
C ALA A 39 -2.49 1.79 -14.56
N GLU A 40 -3.49 2.54 -14.09
CA GLU A 40 -3.31 3.74 -13.28
C GLU A 40 -2.50 3.43 -12.02
N LEU A 41 -2.91 2.39 -11.29
CA LEU A 41 -2.20 1.94 -10.10
C LEU A 41 -0.76 1.56 -10.43
N ALA A 42 -0.53 0.73 -11.43
CA ALA A 42 0.81 0.28 -11.82
C ALA A 42 1.73 1.43 -12.26
N ILE A 43 1.17 2.50 -12.83
CA ILE A 43 1.94 3.69 -13.22
C ILE A 43 2.22 4.58 -12.00
N ASN A 44 1.24 4.79 -11.14
CA ASN A 44 1.35 5.66 -9.97
C ASN A 44 2.24 5.09 -8.87
N THR A 45 2.34 3.76 -8.77
CA THR A 45 3.23 3.08 -7.81
C THR A 45 4.65 2.88 -8.33
N ARG A 46 4.88 3.01 -9.63
CA ARG A 46 6.21 2.78 -10.20
C ARG A 46 7.16 3.94 -9.89
N THR A 47 8.34 3.61 -9.39
CA THR A 47 9.45 4.57 -9.22
C THR A 47 9.84 5.20 -10.55
N SER A 48 9.79 6.52 -10.64
CA SER A 48 10.21 7.25 -11.84
C SER A 48 11.72 7.42 -11.83
N SER A 49 12.38 7.13 -12.96
CA SER A 49 13.83 7.29 -13.10
C SER A 49 14.30 8.75 -13.01
N ALA A 50 13.40 9.72 -13.19
CA ALA A 50 13.73 11.14 -13.13
C ALA A 50 13.73 11.67 -11.69
N THR A 51 12.85 11.17 -10.84
CA THR A 51 12.67 11.66 -9.45
C THR A 51 13.15 10.68 -8.39
N GLY A 52 13.41 9.41 -8.76
CA GLY A 52 13.83 8.35 -7.84
C GLY A 52 12.72 7.84 -6.91
N VAL A 53 11.50 8.38 -7.03
CA VAL A 53 10.33 8.04 -6.20
C VAL A 53 9.07 7.94 -7.06
N SER A 54 8.03 7.28 -6.55
CA SER A 54 6.75 7.12 -7.27
C SER A 54 5.95 8.43 -7.28
N PRO A 55 5.19 8.73 -8.36
CA PRO A 55 4.30 9.90 -8.40
C PRO A 55 3.28 9.94 -7.25
N PHE A 56 2.81 8.75 -6.82
CA PHE A 56 1.91 8.64 -5.67
C PHE A 56 2.58 9.13 -4.37
N TYR A 57 3.82 8.69 -4.13
CA TYR A 57 4.62 9.10 -2.98
C TYR A 57 4.87 10.62 -2.97
N LEU A 58 5.15 11.22 -4.12
CA LEU A 58 5.35 12.67 -4.23
C LEU A 58 4.10 13.48 -3.86
N THR A 59 2.91 12.93 -4.14
CA THR A 59 1.65 13.65 -3.92
C THR A 59 1.13 13.46 -2.50
N HIS A 60 1.31 12.27 -1.93
CA HIS A 60 0.67 11.89 -0.66
C HIS A 60 1.66 11.68 0.51
N GLY A 61 2.96 11.58 0.24
CA GLY A 61 3.99 11.41 1.26
C GLY A 61 4.09 10.02 1.89
N TYR A 62 3.31 9.05 1.42
CA TYR A 62 3.39 7.64 1.82
C TYR A 62 3.39 6.73 0.58
N ASP A 63 3.96 5.54 0.71
CA ASP A 63 3.97 4.54 -0.37
C ASP A 63 2.68 3.70 -0.34
N LEU A 64 2.20 3.32 -1.52
CA LEU A 64 1.07 2.40 -1.67
C LEU A 64 1.59 0.99 -1.40
N SER A 65 1.47 0.55 -0.15
CA SER A 65 1.62 -0.86 0.21
C SER A 65 0.49 -1.66 -0.41
N LEU A 66 0.66 -2.07 -1.65
CA LEU A 66 -0.30 -2.87 -2.39
C LEU A 66 -0.34 -4.28 -1.79
N PHE A 67 -1.17 -4.46 -0.76
CA PHE A 67 -1.47 -5.73 -0.10
C PHE A 67 -0.30 -6.73 -0.09
N GLY A 68 0.79 -6.42 0.61
CA GLY A 68 1.87 -7.38 0.86
C GLY A 68 2.64 -7.91 -0.37
N LEU A 69 2.50 -7.33 -1.56
CA LEU A 69 3.26 -7.74 -2.75
C LEU A 69 4.66 -7.12 -2.84
N THR A 70 5.10 -6.39 -1.82
CA THR A 70 6.52 -6.08 -1.63
C THR A 70 7.17 -7.34 -1.08
N GLU A 71 7.45 -8.29 -1.97
CA GLU A 71 8.39 -9.36 -1.74
C GLU A 71 9.79 -8.74 -1.55
N ASP A 72 10.14 -8.35 -0.32
CA ASP A 72 11.31 -8.98 0.28
C ASP A 72 10.83 -10.37 0.65
N LEU A 73 10.80 -11.29 -0.32
CA LEU A 73 10.28 -12.64 -0.21
C LEU A 73 10.79 -13.27 1.11
N PRO A 74 10.00 -13.33 2.20
CA PRO A 74 10.26 -14.38 3.16
C PRO A 74 9.82 -15.63 2.41
N GLU A 75 10.61 -16.69 2.39
CA GLU A 75 10.09 -17.99 1.98
C GLU A 75 8.82 -18.27 2.82
N GLN A 76 7.65 -18.01 2.22
CA GLN A 76 6.38 -18.44 2.77
C GLN A 76 6.39 -19.95 2.60
N SER A 77 6.96 -20.61 3.60
CA SER A 77 6.78 -22.02 3.85
C SER A 77 5.28 -22.31 3.70
N ALA A 78 4.99 -23.19 2.76
CA ALA A 78 3.69 -23.40 2.13
C ALA A 78 2.64 -24.07 3.05
N ASP A 79 2.53 -23.67 4.32
CA ASP A 79 1.76 -24.40 5.33
C ASP A 79 0.80 -23.55 6.18
N GLN A 80 0.74 -22.23 5.96
CA GLN A 80 -0.19 -21.39 6.72
C GLN A 80 -1.51 -21.21 5.96
N SER A 81 -2.54 -21.96 6.40
CA SER A 81 -3.90 -21.77 5.91
C SER A 81 -4.37 -20.31 6.14
N PRO A 82 -5.28 -19.78 5.31
CA PRO A 82 -5.78 -18.40 5.43
C PRO A 82 -6.41 -18.06 6.80
N ILE A 83 -6.79 -19.07 7.57
CA ILE A 83 -7.34 -18.93 8.93
C ILE A 83 -6.21 -18.64 9.93
N GLN A 84 -5.07 -19.34 9.80
CA GLN A 84 -3.93 -19.19 10.70
C GLN A 84 -3.30 -17.79 10.61
N ILE A 85 -3.27 -17.20 9.40
CA ILE A 85 -2.77 -15.84 9.18
C ILE A 85 -3.64 -14.82 9.94
N ARG A 86 -4.98 -14.98 9.90
CA ARG A 86 -5.91 -14.10 10.62
C ARG A 86 -5.72 -14.19 12.13
N GLU A 87 -5.49 -15.40 12.64
CA GLU A 87 -5.24 -15.63 14.06
C GLU A 87 -3.91 -15.02 14.51
N ASN A 88 -2.84 -15.14 13.71
CA ASN A 88 -1.55 -14.57 14.03
C ASN A 88 -1.58 -13.03 14.12
N ILE A 89 -2.27 -12.38 13.16
CA ILE A 89 -2.44 -10.92 13.20
C ILE A 89 -3.23 -10.49 14.44
N ALA A 90 -4.31 -11.20 14.76
CA ALA A 90 -5.11 -10.91 15.95
C ALA A 90 -4.31 -11.12 17.25
N CYS A 91 -3.45 -12.13 17.29
CA CYS A 91 -2.55 -12.39 18.42
C CYS A 91 -1.55 -11.24 18.59
N MET A 92 -0.88 -10.83 17.51
CA MET A 92 0.09 -9.72 17.53
C MET A 92 -0.53 -8.41 18.03
N ILE A 93 -1.74 -8.07 17.58
CA ILE A 93 -2.42 -6.83 18.00
C ILE A 93 -2.75 -6.88 19.50
N LYS A 94 -3.19 -8.03 20.02
CA LYS A 94 -3.47 -8.20 21.45
C LYS A 94 -2.21 -8.03 22.28
N GLU A 95 -1.12 -8.67 21.89
CA GLU A 95 0.15 -8.58 22.60
C GLU A 95 0.67 -7.13 22.63
N ALA A 96 0.69 -6.46 21.48
CA ALA A 96 1.08 -5.05 21.40
C ALA A 96 0.22 -4.14 22.29
N MET A 97 -1.08 -4.43 22.38
CA MET A 97 -2.00 -3.68 23.23
C MET A 97 -1.73 -3.90 24.73
N ASP A 98 -1.35 -5.12 25.13
CA ASP A 98 -1.02 -5.42 26.52
C ASP A 98 0.30 -4.75 26.94
N TRP A 99 1.31 -4.74 26.06
CA TRP A 99 2.54 -3.96 26.28
C TRP A 99 2.27 -2.46 26.44
N ALA A 100 1.40 -1.89 25.59
CA ALA A 100 1.03 -0.48 25.67
C ALA A 100 0.37 -0.15 27.02
N LYS A 101 -0.58 -1.00 27.47
CA LYS A 101 -1.24 -0.84 28.78
C LYS A 101 -0.26 -0.95 29.94
N ALA A 102 0.64 -1.92 29.90
CA ALA A 102 1.66 -2.09 30.94
C ALA A 102 2.59 -0.88 31.02
N SER A 103 3.03 -0.36 29.86
CA SER A 103 3.85 0.85 29.78
C SER A 103 3.14 2.09 30.34
N LEU A 104 1.85 2.25 30.03
CA LEU A 104 1.00 3.33 30.55
C LEU A 104 0.84 3.23 32.08
N ALA A 105 0.55 2.05 32.60
CA ALA A 105 0.39 1.83 34.04
C ALA A 105 1.70 2.11 34.81
N TYR A 106 2.84 1.64 34.27
CA TYR A 106 4.15 1.92 34.84
C TYR A 106 4.45 3.43 34.88
N SER A 107 4.14 4.14 33.79
CA SER A 107 4.34 5.59 33.70
C SER A 107 3.47 6.35 34.70
N GLN A 108 2.23 5.90 34.95
CA GLN A 108 1.35 6.48 35.96
C GLN A 108 1.93 6.30 37.38
N GLN A 109 2.42 5.11 37.69
CA GLN A 109 3.01 4.81 39.00
C GLN A 109 4.25 5.66 39.27
N GLU A 110 5.12 5.85 38.29
CA GLU A 110 6.30 6.71 38.44
C GLU A 110 5.90 8.17 38.70
N ALA A 111 4.88 8.67 37.98
CA ALA A 111 4.37 10.02 38.20
C ALA A 111 3.80 10.21 39.61
N GLU A 112 3.10 9.21 40.15
CA GLU A 112 2.60 9.20 41.54
C GLU A 112 3.75 9.20 42.56
N HIS A 113 4.78 8.38 42.34
CA HIS A 113 5.97 8.35 43.22
C HIS A 113 6.70 9.69 43.25
N GLN A 114 6.82 10.37 42.10
CA GLN A 114 7.42 11.71 42.03
C GLN A 114 6.53 12.79 42.67
N ALA A 115 5.21 12.68 42.51
CA ALA A 115 4.25 13.61 43.11
C ALA A 115 4.21 13.49 44.65
N ASN A 116 4.29 12.28 45.18
CA ASN A 116 4.25 11.99 46.62
C ASN A 116 5.59 12.25 47.33
N LYS A 117 6.64 12.62 46.58
CA LYS A 117 7.96 12.98 47.12
C LYS A 117 8.11 14.50 47.37
N LYS A 118 7.13 15.31 46.97
CA LYS A 118 7.03 16.76 47.26
C LYS A 118 6.16 17.02 48.48
#